data_AF-A0A8S0FNR0-F1
#
_entry.id   AF-A0A8S0FNR0-F1
#
_cell.length_a   1.000
_cell.length_b   1.000
_cell.length_c   1.000
_cell.angle_alpha   90.00
_cell.angle_beta   90.00
_cell.angle_gamma   90.00
#
_symmetry.space_group_name_H-M   'P 1'
#
loop_
_entity.id
_entity.type
_entity.pdbx_description
1 polymer ?
#
loop_
_entity_poly.entity_id
_entity_poly.type
_entity_poly.pdbx_seq_one_letter_code
_entity_poly.pdbx_strand_id
1 'polypeptide(L)'
;MDRASQPARTGLTDRLAPDIARINFYRFCQLLEQRQQNAPLGSTDSPAADAVRFRPHPGMGFPVSELKNVERDVDNPDAPPTVRTTFLGLYGVDSPLANRLSGLHYPAS
;
A
#
# COMPACT_ATOMS: atom_id res chain seq x y z
N MET A 1 14.31 18.56 11.51
CA MET A 1 13.20 18.88 12.43
C MET A 1 11.96 18.98 11.57
N ASP A 2 11.16 17.91 11.42
CA ASP A 2 9.82 17.92 10.77
C ASP A 2 9.24 16.48 10.77
N ARG A 3 8.82 15.98 11.93
CA ARG A 3 8.17 14.66 12.10
C ARG A 3 6.66 14.78 12.40
N ALA A 4 6.09 15.99 12.35
CA ALA A 4 4.71 16.24 12.75
C ALA A 4 3.65 15.92 11.66
N SER A 5 4.06 15.62 10.42
CA SER A 5 3.14 15.48 9.28
C SER A 5 2.59 14.06 9.07
N GLN A 6 3.21 13.03 9.65
CA GLN A 6 2.83 11.64 9.44
C GLN A 6 1.47 11.24 10.08
N PRO A 7 1.16 11.58 11.35
CA PRO A 7 -0.12 11.21 11.95
C PRO A 7 -1.33 11.91 11.30
N ALA A 8 -1.14 13.14 10.80
CA ALA A 8 -2.18 13.87 10.08
C ALA A 8 -2.51 13.24 8.71
N ARG A 9 -1.50 12.66 8.04
CA ARG A 9 -1.66 11.98 6.74
C ARG A 9 -2.39 10.63 6.86
N THR A 10 -2.15 9.91 7.95
CA THR A 10 -2.73 8.57 8.19
C THR A 10 -4.19 8.63 8.68
N GLY A 11 -4.60 9.73 9.31
CA GLY A 11 -5.91 9.85 9.97
C GLY A 11 -7.13 9.69 9.05
N LEU A 12 -7.02 9.97 7.75
CA LEU A 12 -8.11 9.71 6.80
C LEU A 12 -8.28 8.21 6.54
N THR A 13 -7.19 7.50 6.28
CA THR A 13 -7.18 6.05 6.04
C THR A 13 -7.75 5.32 7.26
N ASP A 14 -7.41 5.76 8.46
CA ASP A 14 -7.89 5.16 9.71
C ASP A 14 -9.39 5.31 9.92
N ARG A 15 -9.94 6.48 9.58
CA ARG A 15 -11.38 6.74 9.66
C ARG A 15 -12.17 5.94 8.64
N LEU A 16 -11.59 5.69 7.48
CA LEU A 16 -12.23 4.95 6.39
C LEU A 16 -11.99 3.43 6.50
N ALA A 17 -11.06 2.98 7.33
CA ALA A 17 -10.70 1.57 7.45
C ALA A 17 -11.89 0.61 7.70
N PRO A 18 -12.88 0.93 8.57
CA PRO A 18 -14.03 0.05 8.82
C PRO A 18 -14.91 -0.16 7.57
N ASP A 19 -15.01 0.85 6.71
CA ASP A 19 -15.88 0.86 5.53
C ASP A 19 -15.10 0.83 4.22
N ILE A 20 -13.79 0.56 4.26
CA ILE A 20 -12.89 0.72 3.11
C ILE A 20 -13.33 -0.10 1.90
N ALA A 21 -13.93 -1.28 2.15
CA ALA A 21 -14.44 -2.17 1.10
C ALA A 21 -15.67 -1.61 0.36
N ARG A 22 -16.30 -0.54 0.86
CA ARG A 22 -17.43 0.13 0.21
C ARG A 22 -16.99 1.31 -0.65
N ILE A 23 -15.70 1.64 -0.63
CA ILE A 23 -15.15 2.84 -1.27
C ILE A 23 -14.47 2.45 -2.58
N ASN A 24 -14.72 3.25 -3.61
CA ASN A 24 -14.01 3.14 -4.88
C ASN A 24 -12.55 3.63 -4.74
N PHE A 25 -11.61 2.91 -5.34
CA PHE A 25 -10.18 3.19 -5.31
C PHE A 25 -9.85 4.60 -5.79
N TYR A 26 -10.40 5.04 -6.93
CA TYR A 26 -10.14 6.39 -7.44
C TYR A 26 -10.66 7.46 -6.49
N ARG A 27 -11.84 7.25 -5.89
CA ARG A 27 -12.39 8.18 -4.91
C ARG A 27 -11.51 8.25 -3.66
N PHE A 28 -10.98 7.12 -3.22
CA PHE A 28 -10.05 7.06 -2.10
C PHE A 28 -8.75 7.85 -2.39
N CYS A 29 -8.16 7.67 -3.58
CA CYS A 29 -6.99 8.44 -4.02
C CYS A 29 -7.25 9.95 -4.04
N GLN A 30 -8.39 10.39 -4.59
CA GLN A 30 -8.76 11.81 -4.59
C GLN A 30 -8.86 12.40 -3.17
N LEU A 31 -9.44 11.65 -2.23
CA LEU A 31 -9.58 12.08 -0.85
C LEU A 31 -8.21 12.15 -0.14
N LEU A 32 -7.30 11.22 -0.46
CA LEU A 32 -5.94 11.26 0.03
C LEU A 32 -5.17 12.48 -0.50
N GLU A 33 -5.27 12.77 -1.79
CA GLU A 33 -4.63 13.94 -2.40
C GLU A 33 -5.15 15.25 -1.83
N GLN A 34 -6.47 15.36 -1.58
CA GLN A 34 -7.05 16.55 -0.94
C GLN A 34 -6.54 16.78 0.49
N ARG A 35 -6.13 15.72 1.20
CA ARG A 35 -5.55 15.83 2.55
C ARG A 35 -4.04 16.02 2.52
N GLN A 36 -3.37 15.57 1.46
CA GLN A 36 -1.93 15.69 1.29
C GLN A 36 -1.62 16.99 0.55
N GLN A 37 -1.42 18.05 1.31
CA GLN A 37 -1.17 19.40 0.77
C GLN A 37 0.11 19.52 -0.09
N ASN A 38 1.06 18.57 0.02
CA ASN A 38 2.43 18.74 -0.51
C ASN A 38 2.75 18.01 -1.82
N ALA A 39 2.07 16.91 -2.17
CA ALA A 39 2.36 16.17 -3.41
C ALA A 39 1.21 15.21 -3.77
N PRO A 40 0.87 15.05 -5.07
CA PRO A 40 -0.01 13.98 -5.53
C PRO A 40 0.59 12.60 -5.24
N LEU A 41 -0.27 11.58 -5.16
CA LEU A 41 0.19 10.20 -4.93
C LEU A 41 1.13 9.77 -6.06
N GLY A 42 2.25 9.12 -5.71
CA GLY A 42 3.23 8.64 -6.70
C GLY A 42 4.04 9.73 -7.41
N SER A 43 3.98 10.99 -6.97
CA SER A 43 4.79 12.08 -7.52
C SER A 43 6.23 12.11 -6.99
N THR A 44 6.56 11.26 -6.02
CA THR A 44 7.89 11.13 -5.43
C THR A 44 8.48 9.76 -5.72
N ASP A 45 9.79 9.72 -5.95
CA ASP A 45 10.57 8.48 -6.10
C ASP A 45 10.78 7.75 -4.76
N SER A 46 10.64 8.46 -3.64
CA SER A 46 10.79 7.92 -2.31
C SER A 46 9.50 7.30 -1.81
N PRO A 47 9.46 5.98 -1.56
CA PRO A 47 8.32 5.35 -0.93
C PRO A 47 7.99 6.03 0.40
N ALA A 48 8.99 6.46 1.17
CA ALA A 48 8.79 7.02 2.52
C ALA A 48 7.90 8.27 2.54
N ALA A 49 7.72 8.94 1.40
CA ALA A 49 6.87 10.12 1.29
C ALA A 49 5.36 9.78 1.16
N ASP A 50 5.01 8.56 0.77
CA ASP A 50 3.62 8.14 0.57
C ASP A 50 2.87 7.97 1.89
N ALA A 51 1.66 8.54 1.98
CA ALA A 51 0.79 8.37 3.16
C ALA A 51 0.20 6.96 3.31
N VAL A 52 0.24 6.14 2.26
CA VAL A 52 -0.35 4.80 2.26
C VAL A 52 0.42 3.89 1.30
N ARG A 53 0.50 2.60 1.65
CA ARG A 53 1.03 1.54 0.78
C ARG A 53 -0.09 0.77 0.14
N PHE A 54 -0.19 0.77 -1.18
CA PHE A 54 -1.08 -0.17 -1.86
C PHE A 54 -0.38 -1.52 -2.05
N ARG A 55 -1.05 -2.62 -1.69
CA ARG A 55 -0.56 -3.98 -1.94
C ARG A 55 -1.69 -4.88 -2.44
N PRO A 56 -1.42 -5.86 -3.31
CA PRO A 56 -2.44 -6.81 -3.72
C PRO A 56 -2.93 -7.63 -2.52
N HIS A 57 -4.23 -7.94 -2.54
CA HIS A 57 -4.84 -8.92 -1.64
C HIS A 57 -4.52 -10.33 -2.14
N PRO A 58 -3.97 -11.25 -1.31
CA PRO A 58 -3.54 -12.59 -1.74
C PRO A 58 -4.69 -13.58 -2.02
N GLY A 59 -5.93 -13.11 -2.15
CA GLY A 59 -7.11 -13.97 -2.34
C GLY A 59 -7.38 -14.32 -3.80
N MET A 60 -7.69 -15.59 -4.08
CA MET A 60 -8.07 -16.11 -5.41
C MET A 60 -9.58 -16.01 -5.68
N GLY A 61 -10.24 -14.95 -5.21
CA GLY A 61 -11.69 -14.76 -5.34
C GLY A 61 -12.02 -13.59 -6.25
N PHE A 62 -13.13 -13.70 -7.00
CA PHE A 62 -13.68 -12.54 -7.70
C PHE A 62 -14.06 -11.47 -6.67
N PRO A 63 -13.46 -10.27 -6.75
CA PRO A 63 -13.66 -9.27 -5.73
C PRO A 63 -15.02 -8.61 -5.90
N VAL A 64 -15.70 -8.44 -4.76
CA VAL A 64 -16.92 -7.63 -4.64
C VAL A 64 -16.60 -6.13 -4.47
N SER A 65 -15.33 -5.79 -4.25
CA SER A 65 -14.85 -4.43 -3.99
C SER A 65 -13.39 -4.27 -4.42
N GLU A 66 -13.02 -3.07 -4.88
CA GLU A 66 -11.65 -2.73 -5.32
C GLU A 66 -10.65 -2.68 -4.15
N LEU A 67 -11.12 -2.23 -2.98
CA LEU A 67 -10.38 -2.20 -1.73
C LEU A 67 -10.88 -3.30 -0.80
N LYS A 68 -9.98 -3.96 -0.07
CA LYS A 68 -10.31 -5.09 0.80
C LYS A 68 -10.25 -4.76 2.29
N ASN A 69 -9.11 -4.25 2.75
CA ASN A 69 -8.89 -3.87 4.15
C ASN A 69 -7.72 -2.87 4.25
N VAL A 70 -7.55 -2.31 5.45
CA VAL A 70 -6.38 -1.55 5.86
C VAL A 70 -5.63 -2.34 6.91
N GLU A 71 -4.33 -2.52 6.72
CA GLU A 71 -3.42 -3.20 7.62
C GLU A 71 -2.43 -2.19 8.21
N ARG A 72 -2.09 -2.36 9.49
CA ARG A 72 -1.02 -1.64 10.16
C ARG A 72 0.06 -2.61 10.57
N ASP A 73 1.31 -2.16 10.46
CA ASP A 73 2.46 -2.88 10.98
C ASP A 73 2.50 -2.67 12.50
N VAL A 74 2.34 -3.75 13.26
CA VAL A 74 2.33 -3.71 14.73
C VAL A 74 3.76 -3.53 15.27
N ASP A 75 4.74 -4.06 14.55
CA ASP A 75 6.17 -3.95 14.89
C ASP A 75 6.73 -2.58 14.50
N ASN A 76 6.09 -1.89 13.54
CA ASN A 76 6.44 -0.54 13.12
C ASN A 76 5.20 0.37 13.01
N PRO A 77 4.68 0.88 14.15
CA PRO A 77 3.45 1.70 14.17
C PRO A 77 3.62 3.06 13.45
N ASP A 78 4.86 3.52 13.25
CA ASP A 78 5.16 4.73 12.49
C ASP A 78 5.18 4.51 10.97
N ALA A 79 5.10 3.25 10.51
CA ALA A 79 5.00 2.93 9.09
C ALA A 79 3.65 3.40 8.52
N PRO A 80 3.61 3.84 7.25
CA PRO A 80 2.36 4.11 6.56
C PRO A 80 1.46 2.85 6.53
N PRO A 81 0.14 2.99 6.71
CA PRO A 81 -0.78 1.87 6.63
C PRO A 81 -0.74 1.24 5.24
N THR A 82 -1.04 -0.06 5.18
CA THR A 82 -1.15 -0.81 3.93
C THR A 82 -2.63 -0.99 3.56
N VAL A 83 -3.04 -0.50 2.39
CA VAL A 83 -4.36 -0.74 1.81
C VAL A 83 -4.27 -1.92 0.85
N ARG A 84 -5.06 -2.97 1.11
CA ARG A 84 -5.15 -4.12 0.21
C ARG A 84 -6.11 -3.84 -0.94
N THR A 85 -5.61 -3.98 -2.15
CA THR A 85 -6.39 -3.83 -3.38
C THR A 85 -6.63 -5.19 -4.01
N THR A 86 -7.78 -5.38 -4.64
CA THR A 86 -8.17 -6.65 -5.25
C THR A 86 -8.01 -6.67 -6.78
N PHE A 87 -8.08 -5.50 -7.42
CA PHE A 87 -7.93 -5.36 -8.87
C PHE A 87 -6.46 -5.41 -9.32
N LEU A 88 -5.50 -5.08 -8.44
CA LEU A 88 -4.06 -5.20 -8.73
C LEU A 88 -3.61 -6.67 -8.87
N GLY A 89 -4.49 -7.66 -8.63
CA GLY A 89 -4.23 -9.09 -8.81
C GLY A 89 -5.01 -9.76 -9.96
N LEU A 90 -5.89 -9.03 -10.67
CA LEU A 90 -6.73 -9.59 -11.74
C LEU A 90 -6.40 -9.11 -13.16
N TYR A 91 -5.31 -8.36 -13.32
CA TYR A 91 -4.66 -8.16 -14.61
C TYR A 91 -3.17 -8.48 -14.46
N GLY A 92 -2.82 -9.77 -14.58
CA GLY A 92 -1.48 -10.22 -14.98
C GLY A 92 -0.39 -10.38 -13.91
N VAL A 93 -0.65 -11.04 -12.78
CA VAL A 93 0.42 -11.42 -11.81
C VAL A 93 0.52 -12.92 -11.52
N ASP A 94 0.07 -13.78 -12.43
CA ASP A 94 0.65 -15.12 -12.56
C ASP A 94 2.01 -15.01 -13.28
N SER A 95 2.91 -14.28 -12.65
CA SER A 95 4.34 -14.43 -12.86
C SER A 95 4.88 -14.68 -11.46
N PRO A 96 5.09 -15.94 -11.04
CA PRO A 96 5.86 -16.20 -9.84
C PRO A 96 7.15 -15.41 -9.99
N LEU A 97 7.38 -14.46 -9.08
CA LEU A 97 8.67 -13.79 -9.00
C LEU A 97 9.70 -14.92 -8.86
N ALA A 98 10.57 -15.07 -9.85
CA ALA A 98 11.60 -16.10 -9.81
C ALA A 98 12.54 -15.76 -8.64
N ASN A 99 12.35 -16.44 -7.51
CA ASN A 99 13.35 -16.49 -6.44
C ASN A 99 14.55 -17.25 -6.97
N ARG A 100 15.44 -16.57 -7.69
CA ARG A 100 16.76 -17.10 -8.03
C ARG A 100 17.86 -16.16 -7.54
N LEU A 101 18.00 -16.09 -6.21
CA LEU A 101 19.22 -15.62 -5.55
C LEU A 101 19.57 -16.55 -4.38
N SER A 102 19.98 -17.78 -4.71
CA SER A 102 20.76 -18.61 -3.80
C SER A 102 21.48 -19.68 -4.62
N GLY A 103 22.71 -19.39 -5.04
CA GLY A 103 23.52 -20.33 -5.81
C GLY A 103 24.78 -19.76 -6.45
N LEU A 104 25.43 -18.75 -5.86
CA LEU A 104 26.84 -18.51 -6.14
C LEU A 104 27.65 -19.18 -5.04
N HIS A 105 27.91 -20.46 -5.27
CA HIS A 105 28.93 -21.22 -4.57
C HIS A 105 30.29 -20.64 -5.00
N TYR A 106 30.96 -19.94 -4.08
CA TYR A 106 32.37 -19.57 -4.21
C TYR A 106 33.20 -20.82 -3.88
N PRO A 107 33.98 -21.41 -4.79
CA PRO A 107 34.98 -22.37 -4.37
C PRO A 107 36.15 -21.62 -3.73
N ALA A 108 36.47 -21.99 -2.51
CA ALA A 108 37.76 -21.72 -1.88
C ALA A 108 38.81 -22.72 -2.40
N SER A 109 40.06 -22.26 -2.37
CA SER A 109 41.34 -22.91 -2.72
C SER A 109 41.86 -22.67 -4.13
#